data_AF-A0A060CKK7-F1
#
_entry.id   AF-A0A060CKK7-F1
#
_cell.length_a   1.000
_cell.length_b   1.000
_cell.length_c   1.000
_cell.angle_alpha   90.00
_cell.angle_beta   90.00
_cell.angle_gamma   90.00
#
_symmetry.space_group_name_H-M   'P 1'
#
loop_
_entity.id
_entity.type
_entity.pdbx_description
1 polymer ?
#
loop_
_entity_poly.entity_id
_entity_poly.type
_entity_poly.pdbx_seq_one_letter_code
_entity_poly.pdbx_strand_id
1 'polypeptide(L)'
;MPGAAAAWEKSLYLLREPAGGISPGEGWRDDGVTWMPQTTLYAWVAAVNGREDLAQNLLAFIEGHTTELGSSPGEGERRTAHRS
;
A
#
# COMPACT_ATOMS: atom_id res chain seq x y z
N MET A 1 -15.35 -4.10 -16.91
CA MET A 1 -14.69 -3.44 -18.05
C MET A 1 -13.55 -4.30 -18.54
N PRO A 2 -13.48 -4.67 -19.83
CA PRO A 2 -12.31 -5.35 -20.39
C PRO A 2 -11.03 -4.56 -20.11
N GLY A 3 -9.96 -5.24 -19.70
CA GLY A 3 -8.64 -4.63 -19.46
C GLY A 3 -8.42 -3.96 -18.11
N ALA A 4 -9.45 -3.79 -17.27
CA ALA A 4 -9.32 -3.15 -15.96
C ALA A 4 -8.35 -3.89 -15.02
N ALA A 5 -8.41 -5.22 -14.97
CA ALA A 5 -7.49 -6.02 -14.16
C ALA A 5 -6.03 -5.89 -14.62
N ALA A 6 -5.80 -5.84 -15.94
CA ALA A 6 -4.47 -5.68 -16.49
C ALA A 6 -3.90 -4.27 -16.25
N ALA A 7 -4.74 -3.23 -16.31
CA ALA A 7 -4.33 -1.87 -15.98
C ALA A 7 -3.98 -1.72 -14.49
N TRP A 8 -4.78 -2.34 -13.62
CA TRP A 8 -4.53 -2.39 -12.17
C TRP A 8 -3.26 -3.17 -11.83
N GLU A 9 -2.98 -4.28 -12.51
CA GLU A 9 -1.75 -5.02 -12.31
C GLU A 9 -0.52 -4.21 -12.75
N LYS A 10 -0.64 -3.45 -13.85
CA LYS A 10 0.44 -2.57 -14.29
C LYS A 10 0.76 -1.47 -13.28
N SER A 11 -0.25 -0.90 -12.62
CA SER A 11 -0.01 0.15 -11.62
C SER A 11 0.72 -0.37 -10.38
N LEU A 12 0.62 -1.66 -10.03
CA LEU A 12 1.42 -2.25 -8.95
C LEU A 12 2.92 -2.12 -9.18
N TYR A 13 3.39 -2.18 -10.42
CA TYR A 13 4.81 -2.02 -10.72
C TYR A 13 5.30 -0.59 -10.53
N LEU A 14 4.40 0.37 -10.68
CA LEU A 14 4.72 1.80 -10.69
C LEU A 14 4.59 2.43 -9.30
N LEU A 15 3.71 1.87 -8.47
CA LEU A 15 3.29 2.48 -7.20
C LEU A 15 3.76 1.71 -5.97
N ARG A 16 4.47 0.59 -6.13
CA ARG A 16 4.92 -0.21 -4.99
C ARG A 16 6.13 0.41 -4.33
N GLU A 17 5.99 0.69 -3.05
CA GLU A 17 7.05 1.28 -2.25
C GLU A 17 8.01 0.22 -1.70
N PRO A 18 9.31 0.54 -1.55
CA PRO A 18 10.28 -0.35 -0.90
C PRO A 18 9.86 -0.77 0.51
N ALA A 19 9.10 0.09 1.21
CA ALA A 19 8.57 -0.19 2.54
C ALA A 19 7.48 -1.27 2.56
N GLY A 20 6.79 -1.52 1.44
CA GLY A 20 5.87 -2.65 1.29
C GLY A 20 4.43 -2.32 0.90
N GLY A 21 3.98 -1.06 0.99
CA GLY A 21 2.64 -0.67 0.52
C GLY A 21 2.64 0.14 -0.78
N ILE A 22 1.53 0.82 -1.05
CA ILE A 22 1.26 1.43 -2.36
C ILE A 22 1.15 2.95 -2.25
N SER A 23 1.96 3.66 -3.04
CA SER A 23 1.96 5.12 -3.19
C SER A 23 0.77 5.66 -3.98
N PRO A 24 0.28 6.87 -3.69
CA PRO A 24 -0.91 7.45 -4.31
C PRO A 24 -0.77 7.75 -5.82
N GLY A 25 0.45 7.79 -6.38
CA GLY A 25 0.71 8.02 -7.81
C GLY A 25 2.21 8.15 -8.15
N GLU A 26 2.60 7.96 -9.42
CA GLU A 26 4.00 8.00 -9.90
C GLU A 26 4.72 9.36 -9.71
N GLY A 27 3.98 10.44 -9.44
CA GLY A 27 4.50 11.80 -9.29
C GLY A 27 4.61 12.29 -7.84
N TRP A 28 4.41 11.42 -6.85
CA TRP A 28 4.45 11.79 -5.44
C TRP A 28 5.89 11.85 -4.92
N ARG A 29 6.14 12.70 -3.90
CA ARG A 29 7.47 12.77 -3.28
C ARG A 29 7.77 11.42 -2.62
N ASP A 30 8.94 10.86 -2.90
CA ASP A 30 9.52 9.69 -2.23
C ASP A 30 9.90 10.05 -0.77
N ASP A 31 8.89 10.38 0.03
CA ASP A 31 9.02 10.71 1.45
C ASP A 31 8.80 9.50 2.35
N GLY A 32 8.62 8.31 1.76
CA GLY A 32 8.43 7.04 2.44
C GLY A 32 7.06 6.90 3.13
N VAL A 33 6.11 7.81 2.87
CA VAL A 33 4.76 7.73 3.44
C VAL A 33 3.91 6.80 2.58
N THR A 34 3.54 5.66 3.15
CA THR A 34 2.61 4.73 2.50
C THR A 34 1.17 5.08 2.82
N TRP A 35 0.31 5.15 1.80
CA TRP A 35 -1.10 5.49 1.98
C TRP A 35 -1.96 4.25 2.28
N MET A 36 -2.42 4.14 3.53
CA MET A 36 -3.19 2.99 4.02
C MET A 36 -4.51 2.78 3.28
N PRO A 37 -5.32 3.81 2.95
CA PRO A 37 -6.57 3.59 2.20
C PRO A 37 -6.34 2.99 0.82
N GLN A 38 -5.27 3.40 0.13
CA GLN A 38 -4.93 2.85 -1.17
C GLN A 38 -4.42 1.42 -1.05
N THR A 39 -3.57 1.14 -0.06
CA THR A 39 -3.07 -0.21 0.19
C THR A 39 -4.22 -1.18 0.52
N THR A 40 -5.20 -0.74 1.31
CA THR A 40 -6.43 -1.51 1.60
C THR A 40 -7.27 -1.74 0.35
N LEU A 41 -7.44 -0.73 -0.52
CA LEU A 41 -8.15 -0.87 -1.78
C LEU A 41 -7.47 -1.90 -2.70
N TYR A 42 -6.14 -1.87 -2.79
CA TYR A 42 -5.38 -2.85 -3.57
C TYR A 42 -5.48 -4.28 -3.00
N ALA A 43 -5.46 -4.43 -1.67
CA ALA A 43 -5.68 -5.73 -1.04
C ALA A 43 -7.07 -6.30 -1.38
N TRP A 44 -8.10 -5.47 -1.36
CA TRP A 44 -9.46 -5.88 -1.74
C TRP A 44 -9.56 -6.26 -3.22
N VAL A 45 -8.99 -5.44 -4.12
CA VAL A 45 -8.97 -5.75 -5.56
C VAL A 45 -8.20 -7.05 -5.84
N ALA A 46 -7.09 -7.30 -5.14
CA ALA A 46 -6.36 -8.55 -5.24
C ALA A 46 -7.22 -9.76 -4.83
N ALA A 47 -7.93 -9.66 -3.71
CA ALA A 47 -8.80 -10.73 -3.21
C ALA A 47 -9.93 -11.07 -4.19
N VAL A 48 -10.65 -10.06 -4.71
CA VAL A 48 -11.77 -10.31 -5.65
C VAL A 48 -11.31 -10.82 -7.03
N ASN A 49 -10.02 -10.68 -7.36
CA ASN A 49 -9.42 -11.21 -8.59
C ASN A 49 -8.66 -12.54 -8.37
N GLY A 50 -8.80 -13.18 -7.20
CA GLY A 50 -8.17 -14.48 -6.91
C GLY A 50 -6.66 -14.42 -6.67
N ARG A 51 -6.12 -13.23 -6.35
CA ARG A 51 -4.70 -13.03 -6.00
C ARG A 51 -4.51 -13.05 -4.49
N GLU A 52 -4.79 -14.20 -3.89
CA GLU A 52 -4.83 -14.36 -2.43
C GLU A 52 -3.50 -14.02 -1.76
N ASP A 53 -2.37 -14.52 -2.26
CA ASP A 53 -1.04 -14.23 -1.70
C ASP A 53 -0.73 -12.73 -1.68
N LEU A 54 -1.09 -12.01 -2.75
CA LEU A 54 -0.90 -10.56 -2.82
C LEU A 54 -1.81 -9.84 -1.82
N ALA A 55 -3.08 -10.26 -1.73
CA ALA A 55 -4.01 -9.69 -0.77
C ALA A 55 -3.49 -9.88 0.67
N GLN A 56 -3.02 -11.08 1.02
CA GLN A 56 -2.48 -11.36 2.36
C GLN A 56 -1.23 -10.55 2.66
N ASN A 57 -0.31 -10.43 1.70
CA ASN A 57 0.91 -9.63 1.90
C ASN A 57 0.58 -8.15 2.16
N LEU A 58 -0.40 -7.57 1.44
CA LEU A 58 -0.82 -6.19 1.65
C LEU A 58 -1.55 -6.01 2.99
N LEU A 59 -2.36 -6.98 3.41
CA LEU A 59 -3.04 -6.95 4.72
C LEU A 59 -2.04 -7.11 5.89
N ALA A 60 -1.06 -7.99 5.77
CA ALA A 60 0.00 -8.15 6.77
C ALA A 60 0.84 -6.88 6.91
N PHE A 61 1.12 -6.20 5.79
CA PHE A 61 1.76 -4.89 5.80
C PHE A 61 0.91 -3.84 6.54
N ILE A 62 -0.40 -3.82 6.30
CA ILE A 62 -1.34 -2.92 6.98
C ILE A 62 -1.39 -3.19 8.50
N GLU A 63 -1.47 -4.47 8.88
CA GLU A 63 -1.50 -4.91 10.27
C GLU A 63 -0.23 -4.48 11.03
N GLY A 64 0.94 -4.66 10.41
CA GLY A 64 2.21 -4.20 10.98
C GLY A 64 2.38 -2.69 11.06
N HIS A 65 1.46 -1.90 10.50
CA HIS A 65 1.47 -0.43 10.51
C HIS A 65 0.25 0.19 11.20
N THR A 66 -0.63 -0.63 11.77
CA THR A 66 -1.68 -0.16 12.68
C THR A 66 -1.08 0.01 14.08
N THR A 67 -1.26 1.18 14.70
CA THR A 67 -0.76 1.40 16.08
C THR A 67 -1.62 0.64 17.10
N GLU A 68 -1.07 0.34 18.29
CA GLU A 68 -1.68 -0.50 19.35
C GLU A 68 -3.09 -0.07 19.81
N LEU A 69 -3.55 1.13 19.48
CA LEU A 69 -4.91 1.62 19.75
C LEU A 69 -5.92 1.34 18.62
N GLY A 70 -5.55 0.60 17.58
CA GLY A 70 -6.42 0.35 16.42
C GLY A 70 -6.63 1.59 15.54
N SER A 71 -5.96 2.70 15.85
CA SER A 71 -5.89 3.84 14.96
C SER A 71 -4.94 3.49 13.82
N SER A 72 -5.52 3.28 12.63
CA SER A 72 -4.76 3.41 11.40
C SER A 72 -4.13 4.80 11.39
N PRO A 73 -2.85 4.96 11.01
CA PRO A 73 -2.32 6.28 10.75
C PRO A 73 -3.22 6.96 9.71
N GLY A 74 -3.74 8.14 10.05
CA GLY A 74 -4.07 9.12 9.01
C GLY A 74 -2.79 9.49 8.25
N GLU A 75 -2.91 10.27 7.18
CA GLU A 75 -1.77 10.85 6.45
C GLU A 75 -0.58 11.18 7.38
N GLY A 76 0.53 10.43 7.25
CA GLY A 76 1.82 10.72 7.88
C GLY A 76 2.17 9.91 9.13
N GLU A 77 2.90 8.81 8.96
CA GLU A 77 3.85 8.32 9.98
C GLU A 77 5.27 8.47 9.40
N ARG A 78 6.01 9.49 9.83
CA ARG A 78 7.43 9.65 9.49
C ARG A 78 8.27 8.77 10.39
N ARG A 79 8.97 7.78 9.83
CA ARG A 79 10.09 7.15 10.54
C ARG A 79 11.27 8.14 10.54
N THR A 80 11.43 8.91 11.61
CA THR A 80 12.64 9.72 11.82
C THR A 80 13.83 8.78 11.97
N ALA A 81 14.59 8.57 10.89
CA ALA A 81 15.93 8.01 10.98
C ALA A 81 16.84 9.05 11.62
N HIS A 82 17.24 8.77 12.86
CA HIS A 82 18.28 9.49 13.57
C HIS A 82 19.58 9.41 12.75
N ARG A 83 20.02 10.51 12.17
CA ARG A 83 21.34 10.63 11.56
C ARG A 83 22.23 11.38 12.55
N SER A 84 23.26 10.69 13.02
CA SER A 84 24.37 11.23 13.83
C SER A 84 25.10 12.35 13.12
#